data_AF-A0A1Y2VH59-F1
#
_entry.id   AF-A0A1Y2VH59-F1
#
_cell.length_a   1.000
_cell.length_b   1.000
_cell.length_c   1.000
_cell.angle_alpha   90.00
_cell.angle_beta   90.00
_cell.angle_gamma   90.00
#
_symmetry.space_group_name_H-M   'P 1'
#
loop_
_entity.id
_entity.type
_entity.pdbx_description
1 polymer ?
#
loop_
_entity_poly.entity_id
_entity_poly.type
_entity_poly.pdbx_seq_one_letter_code
_entity_poly.pdbx_strand_id
1 'polypeptide(L)'
;MDDMKFQDKRVPIHALSNEILLSIFELDFPQSAILHCMLCCRRWWSLASSVLYKHVALTLEVLSRWSQCPSDSNDAMIETFTLRINPVGSGPGSIETADAMRQLRIDLNKLPSRLAKMVNLQSFSLFAPTSLPSGIWVPESMIASIIDSLPWTCVCLEINVRDTHDRSSAHNSEQAHLCDSIRPVLHRLRFLRLNLPAICPKAFGNNFDPAQPSDVSTSFKPIQAPILEQCIIKVAEPRPSQLINRSKVCNYPDANVIAVLAKHLEVFKSPTSAPKLQKLWILDVLPLADPYASYQSLVRRDVIANKSQALPYKDIAGPRLRKEGVLIRMPMEEGGQDLLSTVDGVKGLAEGHSWIEASNGTRIPASDISKKAHLAFVRPVLRTAEEWSAMTNVTCLLWSGEKRTGMRLLDAVEGGLTEDCIPTIRVPDGWRFNEVGILEMSE
;
A
#
# COMPACT_ATOMS: atom_id res chain seq x y z
N MET A 1 -64.08 -22.97 8.37
CA MET A 1 -63.46 -21.64 8.27
C MET A 1 -62.69 -21.46 9.57
N ASP A 2 -61.54 -22.12 9.66
CA ASP A 2 -60.65 -22.01 10.82
C ASP A 2 -59.56 -21.03 10.45
N ASP A 3 -59.62 -19.85 11.07
CA ASP A 3 -58.57 -18.85 11.01
C ASP A 3 -57.29 -19.42 11.64
N MET A 4 -56.35 -19.82 10.79
CA MET A 4 -54.95 -20.04 11.17
C MET A 4 -54.36 -18.71 11.65
N LYS A 5 -54.50 -18.44 12.96
CA LYS A 5 -53.73 -17.42 13.65
C LYS A 5 -52.27 -17.84 13.65
N PHE A 6 -51.49 -17.32 12.69
CA PHE A 6 -50.04 -17.22 12.84
C PHE A 6 -49.77 -16.34 14.06
N GLN A 7 -49.53 -16.96 15.21
CA GLN A 7 -48.96 -16.27 16.36
C GLN A 7 -47.54 -15.85 15.97
N ASP A 8 -47.35 -14.54 15.78
CA ASP A 8 -46.05 -13.89 15.68
C ASP A 8 -45.28 -14.09 17.00
N LYS A 9 -44.68 -15.27 17.17
CA LYS A 9 -43.80 -15.59 18.31
C LYS A 9 -42.50 -14.83 18.11
N ARG A 10 -42.50 -13.57 18.52
CA ARG A 10 -41.28 -12.76 18.61
C ARG A 10 -40.33 -13.42 19.62
N VAL A 11 -39.25 -14.00 19.11
CA VAL A 11 -38.17 -14.50 19.95
C VAL A 11 -37.47 -13.29 20.56
N PRO A 12 -37.37 -13.20 21.90
CA PRO A 12 -36.73 -12.07 22.52
C PRO A 12 -35.21 -12.12 22.29
N ILE A 13 -34.58 -10.97 22.10
CA ILE A 13 -33.15 -10.88 21.71
C ILE A 13 -32.20 -11.54 22.71
N HIS A 14 -32.58 -11.64 23.99
CA HIS A 14 -31.78 -12.31 25.02
C HIS A 14 -31.74 -13.84 24.86
N ALA A 15 -32.70 -14.41 24.14
CA ALA A 15 -32.76 -15.85 23.84
C ALA A 15 -31.92 -16.26 22.62
N LEU A 16 -31.36 -15.30 21.88
CA LEU A 16 -30.42 -15.58 20.79
C LEU A 16 -29.13 -16.19 21.35
N SER A 17 -28.45 -17.02 20.56
CA SER A 17 -27.14 -17.58 20.91
C SER A 17 -26.03 -16.52 20.81
N ASN A 18 -24.84 -16.81 21.35
CA ASN A 18 -23.72 -15.87 21.27
C ASN A 18 -23.25 -15.69 19.83
N GLU A 19 -23.28 -16.75 19.03
CA GLU A 19 -22.87 -16.75 17.63
C GLU A 19 -23.77 -15.81 16.82
N ILE A 20 -25.10 -15.90 17.02
CA ILE A 20 -26.06 -15.02 16.33
C ILE A 20 -25.87 -13.56 16.75
N LEU A 21 -25.71 -13.29 18.05
CA LEU A 21 -25.47 -11.93 18.54
C LEU A 21 -24.15 -11.36 18.03
N LEU A 22 -23.10 -12.19 17.95
CA LEU A 22 -21.81 -11.78 17.40
C LEU A 22 -21.94 -11.46 15.92
N SER A 23 -22.60 -12.32 15.13
CA SER A 23 -22.87 -12.05 13.72
C SER A 23 -23.69 -10.78 13.50
N ILE A 24 -24.58 -10.43 14.44
CA ILE A 24 -25.29 -9.14 14.42
C ILE A 24 -24.32 -8.00 14.68
N PHE A 25 -23.48 -8.07 15.72
CA PHE A 25 -22.49 -7.01 16.02
C PHE A 25 -21.42 -6.86 14.94
N GLU A 26 -21.16 -7.91 14.18
CA GLU A 26 -20.25 -7.93 13.02
C GLU A 26 -20.89 -7.36 11.75
N LEU A 27 -22.18 -7.00 11.75
CA LEU A 27 -22.76 -6.19 10.68
C LEU A 27 -22.10 -4.80 10.65
N ASP A 28 -22.23 -4.09 9.53
CA ASP A 28 -21.65 -2.74 9.30
C ASP A 28 -22.34 -1.65 10.14
N PHE A 29 -22.26 -1.80 11.46
CA PHE A 29 -22.71 -0.84 12.43
C PHE A 29 -21.67 0.25 12.64
N PRO A 30 -22.09 1.49 12.86
CA PRO A 30 -21.17 2.53 13.28
C PRO A 30 -20.58 2.14 14.65
N GLN A 31 -19.30 2.48 14.89
CA GLN A 31 -18.62 2.17 16.15
C GLN A 31 -19.41 2.68 17.37
N SER A 32 -20.12 3.81 17.24
CA SER A 32 -21.02 4.33 18.28
C SER A 32 -22.13 3.34 18.64
N ALA A 33 -22.72 2.63 17.69
CA ALA A 33 -23.75 1.63 17.97
C ALA A 33 -23.17 0.42 18.74
N ILE A 34 -21.96 -0.02 18.39
CA ILE A 34 -21.25 -1.10 19.12
C ILE A 34 -20.95 -0.66 20.55
N LEU A 35 -20.52 0.59 20.77
CA LEU A 35 -20.32 1.16 22.11
C LEU A 35 -21.63 1.17 22.91
N HIS A 36 -22.76 1.52 22.31
CA HIS A 36 -24.06 1.44 23.00
C HIS A 36 -24.44 0.00 23.36
N CYS A 37 -24.13 -0.98 22.49
CA CYS A 37 -24.36 -2.40 22.78
C CYS A 37 -23.56 -2.87 24.01
N MET A 38 -22.34 -2.35 24.19
CA MET A 38 -21.53 -2.64 25.37
C MET A 38 -22.16 -2.17 26.68
N LEU A 39 -23.04 -1.16 26.65
CA LEU A 39 -23.74 -0.63 27.82
C LEU A 39 -24.98 -1.45 28.21
N CYS A 40 -25.44 -2.38 27.37
CA CYS A 40 -26.70 -3.09 27.62
C CYS A 40 -26.60 -4.14 28.74
N CYS A 41 -25.62 -5.05 28.66
CA CYS A 41 -25.39 -6.07 29.69
C CYS A 41 -23.98 -6.68 29.56
N ARG A 42 -23.51 -7.42 30.58
CA ARG A 42 -22.17 -8.06 30.56
C ARG A 42 -21.94 -8.99 29.37
N ARG A 43 -22.99 -9.73 28.96
CA ARG A 43 -22.92 -10.63 27.79
C ARG A 43 -22.67 -9.85 26.51
N TRP A 44 -23.40 -8.76 26.30
CA TRP A 44 -23.24 -7.89 25.13
C TRP A 44 -21.91 -7.16 25.18
N TRP A 45 -21.50 -6.68 26.36
CA TRP A 45 -20.19 -6.08 26.56
C TRP A 45 -19.07 -7.00 26.08
N SER A 46 -19.07 -8.28 26.47
CA SER A 46 -18.02 -9.23 26.07
C SER A 46 -17.99 -9.45 24.56
N LEU A 47 -19.15 -9.63 23.92
CA LEU A 47 -19.23 -9.89 22.49
C LEU A 47 -18.90 -8.62 21.68
N ALA A 48 -19.50 -7.48 22.02
CA ALA A 48 -19.26 -6.21 21.33
C ALA A 48 -17.81 -5.74 21.49
N SER A 49 -17.17 -5.94 22.64
CA SER A 49 -15.74 -5.67 22.84
C SER A 49 -14.89 -6.50 21.88
N SER A 50 -15.21 -7.79 21.72
CA SER A 50 -14.49 -8.68 20.82
C SER A 50 -14.55 -8.23 19.35
N VAL A 51 -15.61 -7.53 18.94
CA VAL A 51 -15.73 -6.93 17.60
C VAL A 51 -14.98 -5.61 17.52
N LEU A 52 -15.17 -4.73 18.50
CA LEU A 52 -14.59 -3.39 18.51
C LEU A 52 -13.06 -3.40 18.50
N TYR A 53 -12.44 -4.31 19.27
CA TYR A 53 -10.99 -4.39 19.42
C TYR A 53 -10.31 -5.35 18.44
N LYS A 54 -11.06 -6.08 17.61
CA LYS A 54 -10.48 -7.06 16.66
C LYS A 54 -9.64 -6.41 15.57
N HIS A 55 -10.14 -5.31 15.03
CA HIS A 55 -9.57 -4.61 13.88
C HIS A 55 -9.40 -3.13 14.22
N VAL A 56 -8.18 -2.77 14.61
CA VAL A 56 -7.85 -1.44 15.14
C VAL A 56 -7.05 -0.65 14.12
N ALA A 57 -7.56 0.53 13.75
CA ALA A 57 -6.80 1.53 13.02
C ALA A 57 -6.65 2.78 13.89
N LEU A 58 -5.41 3.23 14.08
CA LEU A 58 -5.09 4.42 14.85
C LEU A 58 -4.51 5.49 13.94
N THR A 59 -4.93 6.73 14.16
CA THR A 59 -4.19 7.90 13.71
C THR A 59 -3.23 8.36 14.80
N LEU A 60 -2.31 9.28 14.49
CA LEU A 60 -1.39 9.83 15.49
C LEU A 60 -2.12 10.41 16.71
N GLU A 61 -3.21 11.15 16.50
CA GLU A 61 -4.01 11.75 17.58
C GLU A 61 -4.61 10.69 18.52
N VAL A 62 -5.09 9.58 17.96
CA VAL A 62 -5.66 8.48 18.74
C VAL A 62 -4.57 7.65 19.40
N LEU A 63 -3.39 7.52 18.75
CA LEU A 63 -2.25 6.79 19.29
C LEU A 63 -1.81 7.37 20.65
N SER A 64 -1.74 8.69 20.81
CA SER A 64 -1.34 9.31 22.08
C SER A 64 -2.28 8.97 23.23
N ARG A 65 -3.60 8.98 22.98
CA ARG A 65 -4.60 8.58 23.99
C ARG A 65 -4.52 7.08 24.28
N TRP A 66 -4.43 6.29 23.22
CA TRP A 66 -4.30 4.84 23.32
C TRP A 66 -3.04 4.47 24.11
N SER A 67 -1.90 5.11 23.88
CA SER A 67 -0.62 4.86 24.57
C SER A 67 -0.62 5.20 26.06
N GLN A 68 -1.60 5.97 26.52
CA GLN A 68 -1.80 6.33 27.94
C GLN A 68 -2.79 5.40 28.63
N CYS A 69 -3.69 4.75 27.89
CA CYS A 69 -4.55 3.73 28.45
C CYS A 69 -3.70 2.56 28.96
N PRO A 70 -4.00 2.02 30.16
CA PRO A 70 -3.38 0.79 30.62
C PRO A 70 -3.49 -0.28 29.55
N SER A 71 -2.39 -1.01 29.35
CA SER A 71 -2.38 -2.13 28.43
C SER A 71 -3.20 -3.26 29.05
N ASP A 72 -4.50 -3.22 28.76
CA ASP A 72 -5.53 -4.10 29.27
C ASP A 72 -5.62 -5.41 28.45
N SER A 73 -6.46 -6.33 28.92
CA SER A 73 -6.83 -7.58 28.25
C SER A 73 -7.29 -7.44 26.79
N ASN A 74 -7.65 -6.23 26.34
CA ASN A 74 -8.15 -5.97 24.99
C ASN A 74 -7.03 -6.03 23.92
N ASP A 75 -5.76 -5.79 24.27
CA ASP A 75 -4.65 -5.89 23.32
C ASP A 75 -4.55 -7.30 22.72
N ALA A 76 -4.87 -8.32 23.53
CA ALA A 76 -4.87 -9.72 23.09
C ALA A 76 -5.98 -10.02 22.07
N MET A 77 -7.03 -9.20 21.97
CA MET A 77 -8.12 -9.38 20.99
C MET A 77 -7.77 -8.84 19.60
N ILE A 78 -6.71 -8.03 19.49
CA ILE A 78 -6.35 -7.37 18.24
C ILE A 78 -5.78 -8.39 17.25
N GLU A 79 -6.46 -8.58 16.12
CA GLU A 79 -6.00 -9.40 14.99
C GLU A 79 -5.41 -8.56 13.87
N THR A 80 -5.82 -7.30 13.76
CA THR A 80 -5.34 -6.37 12.72
C THR A 80 -5.08 -5.02 13.34
N PHE A 81 -3.87 -4.50 13.12
CA PHE A 81 -3.45 -3.21 13.63
C PHE A 81 -2.89 -2.36 12.50
N THR A 82 -3.47 -1.19 12.29
CA THR A 82 -3.02 -0.22 11.29
C THR A 82 -2.70 1.11 11.95
N LEU A 83 -1.47 1.57 11.84
CA LEU A 83 -1.06 2.88 12.34
C LEU A 83 -0.87 3.86 11.17
N ARG A 84 -1.59 4.98 11.22
CA ARG A 84 -1.50 6.10 10.27
C ARG A 84 -0.93 7.32 10.95
N ILE A 85 0.29 7.66 10.57
CA ILE A 85 0.98 8.87 11.02
C ILE A 85 0.58 9.97 10.06
N ASN A 86 -0.60 10.55 10.23
CA ASN A 86 -1.08 11.65 9.39
C ASN A 86 -0.63 13.00 9.95
N PRO A 87 -0.45 14.02 9.09
CA PRO A 87 -0.29 15.40 9.55
C PRO A 87 -1.48 15.79 10.43
N VAL A 88 -1.24 16.08 11.70
CA VAL A 88 -2.18 16.89 12.49
C VAL A 88 -1.96 18.32 12.03
N GLY A 89 -3.02 19.00 11.61
CA GLY A 89 -2.93 20.31 10.98
C GLY A 89 -2.15 21.31 11.83
N SER A 90 -0.99 21.73 11.33
CA SER A 90 -0.27 22.95 11.72
C SER A 90 0.63 23.36 10.55
N GLY A 91 0.73 24.68 10.30
CA GLY A 91 1.55 25.26 9.25
C GLY A 91 3.06 25.03 9.46
N PRO A 92 3.89 25.28 8.43
CA PRO A 92 5.33 25.06 8.50
C PRO A 92 6.03 26.02 9.50
N GLY A 93 6.89 25.48 10.38
CA GLY A 93 7.96 26.24 11.05
C GLY A 93 7.74 26.71 12.50
N SER A 94 6.75 26.22 13.24
CA SER A 94 6.51 26.62 14.65
C SER A 94 7.16 25.67 15.68
N ILE A 95 7.34 26.15 16.92
CA ILE A 95 7.73 25.38 18.12
C ILE A 95 6.85 24.11 18.30
N GLU A 96 5.62 24.15 17.80
CA GLU A 96 4.66 23.04 17.81
C GLU A 96 5.18 21.81 17.06
N THR A 97 6.06 21.97 16.05
CA THR A 97 6.62 20.83 15.29
C THR A 97 7.62 20.01 16.11
N ALA A 98 8.43 20.65 16.96
CA ALA A 98 9.40 19.97 17.82
C ALA A 98 8.70 19.19 18.95
N ASP A 99 7.65 19.79 19.54
CA ASP A 99 6.84 19.13 20.57
C ASP A 99 6.01 17.99 19.97
N ALA A 100 5.42 18.18 18.78
CA ALA A 100 4.74 17.11 18.05
C ALA A 100 5.69 15.95 17.73
N MET A 101 6.94 16.24 17.33
CA MET A 101 7.96 15.21 17.14
C MET A 101 8.35 14.51 18.42
N ARG A 102 8.52 15.25 19.53
CA ARG A 102 8.81 14.64 20.83
C ARG A 102 7.68 13.70 21.25
N GLN A 103 6.43 14.13 21.08
CA GLN A 103 5.25 13.33 21.41
C GLN A 103 5.14 12.09 20.52
N LEU A 104 5.33 12.23 19.20
CA LEU A 104 5.38 11.09 18.26
C LEU A 104 6.43 10.06 18.71
N ARG A 105 7.63 10.52 19.08
CA ARG A 105 8.69 9.64 19.57
C ARG A 105 8.28 8.90 20.85
N ILE A 106 7.66 9.60 21.81
CA ILE A 106 7.17 9.00 23.05
C ILE A 106 6.12 7.92 22.75
N ASP A 107 5.17 8.21 21.86
CA ASP A 107 4.08 7.29 21.54
C ASP A 107 4.56 6.06 20.76
N LEU A 108 5.45 6.25 19.79
CA LEU A 108 6.05 5.14 19.04
C LEU A 108 6.94 4.26 19.93
N ASN A 109 7.67 4.84 20.90
CA ASN A 109 8.50 4.06 21.83
C ASN A 109 7.67 3.16 22.77
N LYS A 110 6.41 3.49 23.02
CA LYS A 110 5.52 2.65 23.83
C LYS A 110 4.94 1.47 23.04
N LEU A 111 4.82 1.61 21.72
CA LEU A 111 4.16 0.64 20.85
C LEU A 111 4.79 -0.77 20.89
N PRO A 112 6.13 -0.95 20.87
CA PRO A 112 6.80 -2.24 21.06
C PRO A 112 6.23 -3.09 22.20
N SER A 113 6.11 -2.52 23.39
CA SER A 113 5.64 -3.22 24.60
C SER A 113 4.18 -3.69 24.49
N ARG A 114 3.36 -2.99 23.70
CA ARG A 114 1.97 -3.36 23.47
C ARG A 114 1.82 -4.38 22.36
N LEU A 115 2.57 -4.23 21.26
CA LEU A 115 2.59 -5.21 20.18
C LEU A 115 2.96 -6.61 20.68
N ALA A 116 3.91 -6.69 21.62
CA ALA A 116 4.31 -7.95 22.26
C ALA A 116 3.14 -8.66 22.98
N LYS A 117 2.09 -7.93 23.39
CA LYS A 117 0.89 -8.47 24.06
C LYS A 117 -0.25 -8.79 23.10
N MET A 118 -0.17 -8.37 21.84
CA MET A 118 -1.19 -8.66 20.82
C MET A 118 -1.02 -10.08 20.29
N VAL A 119 -1.22 -11.08 21.15
CA VAL A 119 -0.93 -12.49 20.87
C VAL A 119 -1.75 -13.08 19.71
N ASN A 120 -2.81 -12.40 19.26
CA ASN A 120 -3.63 -12.79 18.12
C ASN A 120 -3.38 -11.92 16.88
N LEU A 121 -2.42 -10.99 16.91
CA LEU A 121 -2.16 -10.09 15.79
C LEU A 121 -1.70 -10.87 14.57
N GLN A 122 -2.45 -10.78 13.47
CA GLN A 122 -2.16 -11.44 12.20
C GLN A 122 -1.63 -10.47 11.15
N SER A 123 -2.08 -9.21 11.19
CA SER A 123 -1.76 -8.21 10.17
C SER A 123 -1.38 -6.88 10.81
N PHE A 124 -0.20 -6.38 10.45
CA PHE A 124 0.31 -5.08 10.87
C PHE A 124 0.59 -4.18 9.66
N SER A 125 0.09 -2.95 9.70
CA SER A 125 0.42 -1.94 8.71
C SER A 125 0.86 -0.62 9.35
N LEU A 126 1.94 -0.04 8.86
CA LEU A 126 2.42 1.30 9.24
C LEU A 126 2.44 2.21 8.01
N PHE A 127 1.77 3.36 8.13
CA PHE A 127 1.71 4.39 7.10
C PHE A 127 2.19 5.72 7.65
N ALA A 128 3.16 6.32 6.96
CA ALA A 128 3.50 7.73 7.06
C ALA A 128 3.47 8.31 5.64
N PRO A 129 2.58 9.27 5.35
CA PRO A 129 2.42 9.85 4.03
C PRO A 129 3.66 10.65 3.63
N THR A 130 3.85 10.80 2.33
CA THR A 130 4.93 11.58 1.69
C THR A 130 4.80 13.11 1.85
N SER A 131 3.94 13.58 2.76
CA SER A 131 3.61 14.99 2.92
C SER A 131 3.45 15.33 4.40
N LEU A 132 4.27 14.74 5.26
CA LEU A 132 4.35 15.19 6.64
C LEU A 132 4.80 16.65 6.67
N PRO A 133 4.31 17.46 7.63
CA PRO A 133 4.78 18.82 7.79
C PRO A 133 6.30 18.83 7.96
N SER A 134 6.96 19.84 7.39
CA SER A 134 8.41 20.00 7.52
C SER A 134 8.83 19.88 8.98
N GLY A 135 9.75 18.95 9.26
CA GLY A 135 10.25 18.68 10.61
C GLY A 135 9.55 17.51 11.33
N ILE A 136 8.53 16.87 10.75
CA ILE A 136 7.94 15.63 11.28
C ILE A 136 8.37 14.43 10.43
N TRP A 137 8.93 13.40 11.06
CA TRP A 137 9.32 12.15 10.40
C TRP A 137 9.26 10.96 11.36
N VAL A 138 9.26 9.75 10.81
CA VAL A 138 9.32 8.52 11.61
C VAL A 138 10.78 8.03 11.63
N PRO A 139 11.44 7.97 12.80
CA PRO A 139 12.80 7.44 12.87
C PRO A 139 12.86 5.95 12.47
N GLU A 140 13.85 5.59 11.65
CA GLU A 140 14.06 4.18 11.24
C GLU A 140 14.29 3.26 12.44
N SER A 141 14.97 3.73 13.49
CA SER A 141 15.15 2.98 14.73
C SER A 141 13.84 2.60 15.43
N MET A 142 12.82 3.47 15.33
CA MET A 142 11.49 3.18 15.88
C MET A 142 10.74 2.17 15.03
N ILE A 143 10.83 2.29 13.70
CA ILE A 143 10.24 1.31 12.78
C ILE A 143 10.89 -0.07 12.98
N ALA A 144 12.22 -0.12 13.11
CA ALA A 144 12.96 -1.33 13.46
C ALA A 144 12.46 -1.95 14.76
N SER A 145 12.41 -1.16 15.85
CA SER A 145 11.92 -1.62 17.16
C SER A 145 10.47 -2.14 17.10
N ILE A 146 9.61 -1.51 16.31
CA ILE A 146 8.24 -1.96 16.06
C ILE A 146 8.24 -3.33 15.37
N ILE A 147 9.00 -3.48 14.28
CA ILE A 147 9.10 -4.74 13.51
C ILE A 147 9.64 -5.87 14.40
N ASP A 148 10.69 -5.59 15.16
CA ASP A 148 11.34 -6.55 16.05
C ASP A 148 10.41 -7.00 17.20
N SER A 149 9.42 -6.16 17.55
CA SER A 149 8.43 -6.44 18.60
C SER A 149 7.13 -7.08 18.09
N LEU A 150 7.02 -7.32 16.78
CA LEU A 150 5.83 -7.95 16.22
C LEU A 150 5.72 -9.41 16.71
N PRO A 151 4.56 -9.83 17.26
CA PRO A 151 4.35 -11.17 17.78
C PRO A 151 4.39 -12.22 16.66
N TRP A 152 4.79 -13.46 17.00
CA TRP A 152 4.99 -14.57 16.04
C TRP A 152 3.77 -14.85 15.14
N THR A 153 2.57 -14.54 15.62
CA THR A 153 1.30 -14.65 14.89
C THR A 153 1.15 -13.66 13.74
N CYS A 154 1.95 -12.59 13.70
CA CYS A 154 1.87 -11.57 12.67
C CYS A 154 2.49 -12.10 11.36
N VAL A 155 1.61 -12.49 10.43
CA VAL A 155 1.95 -13.09 9.14
C VAL A 155 1.77 -12.13 7.96
N CYS A 156 1.18 -10.96 8.17
CA CYS A 156 1.01 -9.92 7.15
C CYS A 156 1.69 -8.63 7.60
N LEU A 157 2.59 -8.09 6.78
CA LEU A 157 3.34 -6.87 7.09
C LEU A 157 3.28 -5.88 5.93
N GLU A 158 2.82 -4.67 6.22
CA GLU A 158 2.84 -3.54 5.29
C GLU A 158 3.56 -2.33 5.93
N ILE A 159 4.62 -1.85 5.29
CA ILE A 159 5.36 -0.67 5.76
C ILE A 159 5.43 0.36 4.63
N ASN A 160 4.91 1.56 4.88
CA ASN A 160 4.83 2.65 3.93
C ASN A 160 5.30 3.96 4.57
N VAL A 161 6.58 4.33 4.38
CA VAL A 161 7.27 5.41 5.12
C VAL A 161 8.28 6.12 4.23
N ARG A 162 7.83 6.57 3.05
CA ARG A 162 8.71 6.98 1.95
C ARG A 162 9.46 8.32 2.14
N ASP A 163 8.95 9.21 2.98
CA ASP A 163 9.52 10.56 3.12
C ASP A 163 10.13 10.78 4.51
N THR A 164 11.44 10.62 4.58
CA THR A 164 12.26 11.23 5.62
C THR A 164 13.14 12.24 4.90
N HIS A 165 12.77 13.51 4.96
CA HIS A 165 13.42 14.62 4.26
C HIS A 165 14.93 14.48 4.05
N ASP A 166 15.33 14.93 2.86
CA ASP A 166 16.71 15.11 2.38
C ASP A 166 17.67 15.48 3.52
N ARG A 167 18.39 14.46 3.98
CA ARG A 167 19.32 14.60 5.11
C ARG A 167 20.60 15.22 4.58
N SER A 168 20.70 16.55 4.68
CA SER A 168 21.98 17.22 4.83
C SER A 168 22.65 16.70 6.11
N SER A 169 23.49 15.66 5.97
CA SER A 169 24.80 15.46 6.61
C SER A 169 24.98 15.58 8.15
N ALA A 170 24.00 15.92 8.98
CA ALA A 170 24.22 16.31 10.38
C ALA A 170 23.72 15.31 11.45
N HIS A 171 22.96 14.26 11.11
CA HIS A 171 22.37 13.33 12.09
C HIS A 171 22.64 11.84 11.79
N ASN A 172 23.82 11.54 11.25
CA ASN A 172 24.23 10.20 10.78
C ASN A 172 24.52 9.15 11.88
N SER A 173 24.29 9.42 13.17
CA SER A 173 24.68 8.51 14.25
C SER A 173 23.62 7.46 14.65
N GLU A 174 22.39 7.52 14.14
CA GLU A 174 21.27 6.66 14.60
C GLU A 174 20.43 6.02 13.46
N GLN A 175 21.02 5.78 12.28
CA GLN A 175 20.28 5.10 11.20
C GLN A 175 20.29 3.58 11.43
N ALA A 176 19.23 3.07 12.07
CA ALA A 176 18.97 1.64 12.08
C ALA A 176 18.71 1.17 10.64
N HIS A 177 19.47 0.19 10.19
CA HIS A 177 19.31 -0.36 8.85
C HIS A 177 18.08 -1.29 8.82
N LEU A 178 16.90 -0.77 8.45
CA LEU A 178 15.60 -1.47 8.52
C LEU A 178 15.59 -2.88 7.94
N CYS A 179 16.41 -3.12 6.92
CA CYS A 179 16.53 -4.44 6.31
C CYS A 179 16.97 -5.52 7.33
N ASP A 180 17.74 -5.16 8.36
CA ASP A 180 18.16 -6.07 9.41
C ASP A 180 17.03 -6.49 10.34
N SER A 181 16.00 -5.67 10.53
CA SER A 181 14.76 -6.02 11.26
C SER A 181 13.74 -6.75 10.39
N ILE A 182 13.70 -6.43 9.09
CA ILE A 182 12.80 -7.12 8.13
C ILE A 182 13.24 -8.56 7.89
N ARG A 183 14.54 -8.80 7.71
CA ARG A 183 15.07 -10.14 7.37
C ARG A 183 14.65 -11.23 8.38
N PRO A 184 14.79 -11.05 9.71
CA PRO A 184 14.40 -12.06 10.68
C PRO A 184 12.92 -12.40 10.63
N VAL A 185 12.03 -11.49 10.25
CA VAL A 185 10.60 -11.75 10.27
C VAL A 185 10.10 -12.44 9.00
N LEU A 186 10.86 -12.46 7.90
CA LEU A 186 10.43 -13.03 6.62
C LEU A 186 9.98 -14.49 6.68
N HIS A 187 10.61 -15.32 7.52
CA HIS A 187 10.32 -16.75 7.61
C HIS A 187 8.87 -17.07 8.01
N ARG A 188 8.21 -16.14 8.71
CA ARG A 188 6.81 -16.27 9.17
C ARG A 188 5.82 -15.43 8.35
N LEU A 189 6.29 -14.61 7.41
CA LEU A 189 5.39 -13.75 6.65
C LEU A 189 4.76 -14.52 5.49
N ARG A 190 3.44 -14.36 5.34
CA ARG A 190 2.66 -14.77 4.18
C ARG A 190 2.51 -13.64 3.17
N PHE A 191 2.33 -12.40 3.64
CA PHE A 191 2.19 -11.22 2.79
C PHE A 191 3.12 -10.11 3.27
N LEU A 192 3.94 -9.60 2.35
CA LEU A 192 4.85 -8.49 2.60
C LEU A 192 4.63 -7.38 1.57
N ARG A 193 4.47 -6.14 2.05
CA ARG A 193 4.46 -4.94 1.22
C ARG A 193 5.37 -3.87 1.81
N LEU A 194 6.35 -3.42 1.03
CA LEU A 194 7.34 -2.43 1.45
C LEU A 194 7.31 -1.21 0.53
N ASN A 195 7.32 -0.03 1.12
CA ASN A 195 7.56 1.26 0.46
C ASN A 195 8.45 2.10 1.37
N LEU A 196 9.76 1.94 1.19
CA LEU A 196 10.81 2.46 2.07
C LEU A 196 11.69 3.47 1.32
N PRO A 197 12.29 4.45 2.01
CA PRO A 197 13.21 5.41 1.40
C PRO A 197 14.53 4.75 0.97
N ALA A 198 14.95 3.72 1.70
CA ALA A 198 16.09 2.88 1.36
C ALA A 198 15.77 1.40 1.59
N ILE A 199 16.25 0.55 0.69
CA ILE A 199 16.13 -0.91 0.81
C ILE A 199 17.31 -1.58 0.09
N CYS A 200 17.80 -2.70 0.63
CA CYS A 200 18.87 -3.47 0.00
C CYS A 200 18.62 -4.99 0.12
N PRO A 201 19.38 -5.82 -0.63
CA PRO A 201 19.23 -7.27 -0.59
C PRO A 201 19.43 -7.93 0.78
N LYS A 202 20.05 -7.26 1.76
CA LYS A 202 20.14 -7.77 3.14
C LYS A 202 18.76 -8.02 3.76
N ALA A 203 17.70 -7.36 3.29
CA ALA A 203 16.35 -7.64 3.76
C ALA A 203 15.92 -9.08 3.44
N PHE A 204 16.53 -9.70 2.43
CA PHE A 204 16.08 -10.96 1.83
C PHE A 204 17.11 -12.09 1.89
N GLY A 205 18.32 -11.81 2.40
CA GLY A 205 19.37 -12.80 2.48
C GLY A 205 20.57 -12.35 3.30
N ASN A 206 21.52 -13.28 3.44
CA ASN A 206 22.76 -13.08 4.18
C ASN A 206 23.93 -12.88 3.21
N ASN A 207 25.02 -12.28 3.73
CA ASN A 207 26.26 -12.06 2.99
C ASN A 207 26.11 -11.23 1.70
N PHE A 208 25.15 -10.30 1.68
CA PHE A 208 25.16 -9.23 0.68
C PHE A 208 26.39 -8.35 0.91
N ASP A 209 27.25 -8.26 -0.10
CA ASP A 209 28.40 -7.37 -0.06
C ASP A 209 28.01 -5.98 -0.55
N PRO A 210 27.92 -4.99 0.35
CA PRO A 210 27.66 -3.62 -0.04
C PRO A 210 28.69 -3.03 -1.01
N ALA A 211 29.95 -3.49 -1.00
CA ALA A 211 31.01 -2.97 -1.86
C ALA A 211 30.82 -3.35 -3.34
N GLN A 212 30.05 -4.40 -3.62
CA GLN A 212 29.74 -4.88 -4.97
C GLN A 212 28.24 -5.14 -5.10
N PRO A 213 27.39 -4.09 -5.03
CA PRO A 213 25.94 -4.26 -4.90
C PRO A 213 25.31 -4.88 -6.15
N SER A 214 25.98 -4.79 -7.30
CA SER A 214 25.51 -5.34 -8.56
C SER A 214 25.93 -6.79 -8.78
N ASP A 215 26.84 -7.34 -7.98
CA ASP A 215 27.29 -8.73 -8.09
C ASP A 215 26.57 -9.60 -7.07
N VAL A 216 25.84 -10.60 -7.55
CA VAL A 216 25.35 -11.67 -6.67
C VAL A 216 26.58 -12.50 -6.35
N SER A 217 27.21 -12.18 -5.22
CA SER A 217 28.27 -13.00 -4.69
C SER A 217 27.76 -14.44 -4.59
N THR A 218 28.62 -15.41 -4.94
CA THR A 218 28.34 -16.84 -4.68
C THR A 218 28.08 -17.12 -3.20
N SER A 219 28.45 -16.19 -2.31
CA SER A 219 28.17 -16.25 -0.88
C SER A 219 26.77 -15.76 -0.47
N PHE A 220 26.02 -15.07 -1.35
CA PHE A 220 24.69 -14.58 -1.01
C PHE A 220 23.75 -15.76 -0.77
N LYS A 221 23.16 -15.82 0.43
CA LYS A 221 22.26 -16.91 0.82
C LYS A 221 20.88 -16.34 1.10
N PRO A 222 19.85 -16.67 0.29
CA PRO A 222 18.50 -16.23 0.59
C PRO A 222 18.06 -16.70 1.97
N ILE A 223 17.27 -15.86 2.64
CA ILE A 223 16.56 -16.29 3.84
C ILE A 223 15.47 -17.29 3.46
N GLN A 224 15.14 -18.18 4.38
CA GLN A 224 14.01 -19.08 4.20
C GLN A 224 12.71 -18.32 4.46
N ALA A 225 11.79 -18.37 3.50
CA ALA A 225 10.47 -17.75 3.55
C ALA A 225 9.38 -18.80 3.16
N PRO A 226 9.23 -19.87 3.97
CA PRO A 226 8.49 -21.08 3.59
C PRO A 226 6.99 -20.85 3.33
N ILE A 227 6.41 -19.80 3.92
CA ILE A 227 4.99 -19.50 3.81
C ILE A 227 4.69 -18.19 3.06
N LEU A 228 5.71 -17.54 2.51
CA LEU A 228 5.55 -16.28 1.78
C LEU A 228 4.82 -16.55 0.47
N GLU A 229 3.64 -15.93 0.31
CA GLU A 229 2.80 -16.03 -0.87
C GLU A 229 2.95 -14.81 -1.77
N GLN A 230 3.07 -13.61 -1.18
CA GLN A 230 3.26 -12.36 -1.93
C GLN A 230 4.26 -11.42 -1.27
N CYS A 231 5.14 -10.84 -2.09
CA CYS A 231 6.08 -9.80 -1.72
C CYS A 231 6.04 -8.68 -2.76
N ILE A 232 5.67 -7.47 -2.33
CA ILE A 232 5.61 -6.28 -3.18
C ILE A 232 6.54 -5.23 -2.62
N ILE A 233 7.49 -4.77 -3.43
CA ILE A 233 8.49 -3.78 -3.05
C ILE A 233 8.35 -2.58 -3.96
N LYS A 234 7.88 -1.47 -3.40
CA LYS A 234 7.76 -0.21 -4.12
C LYS A 234 9.03 0.60 -3.98
N VAL A 235 9.68 0.86 -5.11
CA VAL A 235 10.95 1.59 -5.17
C VAL A 235 10.79 2.98 -5.78
N ALA A 236 9.70 3.29 -6.48
CA ALA A 236 9.48 4.62 -7.04
C ALA A 236 8.05 5.13 -6.79
N GLU A 237 7.90 6.46 -6.65
CA GLU A 237 6.62 7.14 -6.65
C GLU A 237 6.68 8.46 -7.41
N PRO A 238 5.59 8.81 -8.11
CA PRO A 238 5.48 10.11 -8.74
C PRO A 238 5.27 11.21 -7.69
N ARG A 239 5.98 12.33 -7.88
CA ARG A 239 5.71 13.60 -7.17
C ARG A 239 4.84 14.52 -8.05
N PRO A 240 4.12 15.48 -7.43
CA PRO A 240 3.32 16.47 -8.17
C PRO A 240 4.11 17.28 -9.22
N SER A 241 5.42 17.44 -9.04
CA SER A 241 6.30 18.20 -9.94
C SER A 241 6.86 17.37 -11.11
N GLN A 242 6.26 16.21 -11.43
CA GLN A 242 6.79 15.21 -12.38
C GLN A 242 8.13 14.58 -11.98
N LEU A 243 8.73 15.01 -10.87
CA LEU A 243 9.89 14.36 -10.29
C LEU A 243 9.52 12.97 -9.77
N ILE A 244 10.45 12.02 -9.91
CA ILE A 244 10.28 10.67 -9.36
C ILE A 244 11.09 10.61 -8.09
N ASN A 245 10.42 10.34 -6.97
CA ASN A 245 11.14 9.97 -5.76
C ASN A 245 11.53 8.50 -5.92
N ARG A 246 12.81 8.15 -5.85
CA ARG A 246 13.29 6.76 -5.92
C ARG A 246 13.89 6.34 -4.58
N SER A 247 13.63 5.11 -4.18
CA SER A 247 14.29 4.46 -3.07
C SER A 247 15.76 4.28 -3.41
N LYS A 248 16.61 4.37 -2.40
CA LYS A 248 18.06 4.21 -2.53
C LYS A 248 18.46 2.80 -2.09
N VAL A 249 19.59 2.30 -2.60
CA VAL A 249 20.23 1.14 -1.97
C VAL A 249 20.85 1.62 -0.66
N CYS A 250 20.57 0.92 0.44
CA CYS A 250 21.12 1.28 1.75
C CYS A 250 22.65 1.43 1.68
N ASN A 251 23.18 2.54 2.17
CA ASN A 251 24.60 2.94 2.13
C ASN A 251 25.21 3.17 0.73
N TYR A 252 24.44 2.99 -0.36
CA TYR A 252 24.90 3.14 -1.75
C TYR A 252 23.86 3.87 -2.59
N PRO A 253 23.66 5.18 -2.35
CA PRO A 253 22.56 5.93 -2.94
C PRO A 253 22.59 6.01 -4.46
N ASP A 254 23.76 5.86 -5.08
CA ASP A 254 23.95 5.98 -6.53
C ASP A 254 23.73 4.66 -7.28
N ALA A 255 23.60 3.53 -6.57
CA ALA A 255 23.36 2.24 -7.19
C ALA A 255 21.93 2.15 -7.75
N ASN A 256 21.78 1.50 -8.89
CA ASN A 256 20.45 1.24 -9.47
C ASN A 256 19.71 0.19 -8.61
N VAL A 257 18.83 0.68 -7.72
CA VAL A 257 18.07 -0.14 -6.77
C VAL A 257 17.26 -1.25 -7.45
N ILE A 258 16.75 -1.01 -8.66
CA ILE A 258 15.96 -1.99 -9.40
C ILE A 258 16.86 -3.13 -9.85
N ALA A 259 17.97 -2.82 -10.51
CA ALA A 259 18.91 -3.83 -10.99
C ALA A 259 19.46 -4.67 -9.83
N VAL A 260 19.85 -4.01 -8.74
CA VAL A 260 20.37 -4.66 -7.52
C VAL A 260 19.34 -5.59 -6.90
N LEU A 261 18.10 -5.10 -6.66
CA LEU A 261 17.05 -5.92 -6.07
C LEU A 261 16.61 -7.05 -6.99
N ALA A 262 16.33 -6.76 -8.26
CA ALA A 262 15.87 -7.76 -9.23
C ALA A 262 16.83 -8.95 -9.27
N LYS A 263 18.13 -8.70 -9.45
CA LYS A 263 19.17 -9.73 -9.53
C LYS A 263 19.24 -10.58 -8.25
N HIS A 264 19.16 -9.95 -7.08
CA HIS A 264 19.25 -10.67 -5.80
C HIS A 264 17.95 -11.38 -5.41
N LEU A 265 16.80 -10.91 -5.88
CA LEU A 265 15.50 -11.51 -5.60
C LEU A 265 15.21 -12.71 -6.49
N GLU A 266 15.91 -12.87 -7.63
CA GLU A 266 15.78 -14.07 -8.47
C GLU A 266 16.07 -15.37 -7.73
N VAL A 267 16.88 -15.34 -6.67
CA VAL A 267 17.17 -16.53 -5.85
C VAL A 267 15.93 -17.13 -5.20
N PHE A 268 14.86 -16.35 -5.02
CA PHE A 268 13.58 -16.84 -4.51
C PHE A 268 12.78 -17.64 -5.54
N LYS A 269 13.17 -17.63 -6.81
CA LYS A 269 12.63 -18.56 -7.82
C LYS A 269 12.95 -20.01 -7.47
N SER A 270 14.01 -20.26 -6.69
CA SER A 270 14.31 -21.60 -6.21
C SER A 270 13.21 -22.07 -5.26
N PRO A 271 12.60 -23.26 -5.49
CA PRO A 271 11.52 -23.78 -4.65
C PRO A 271 11.96 -24.05 -3.22
N THR A 272 13.28 -24.07 -2.95
CA THR A 272 13.82 -24.25 -1.60
C THR A 272 13.59 -23.04 -0.71
N SER A 273 13.67 -21.83 -1.24
CA SER A 273 13.74 -20.61 -0.42
C SER A 273 12.36 -20.04 -0.12
N ALA A 274 11.44 -20.08 -1.08
CA ALA A 274 10.08 -19.55 -0.93
C ALA A 274 9.07 -20.40 -1.76
N PRO A 275 8.77 -21.64 -1.34
CA PRO A 275 7.97 -22.60 -2.11
C PRO A 275 6.53 -22.17 -2.41
N LYS A 276 5.96 -21.26 -1.61
CA LYS A 276 4.58 -20.78 -1.79
C LYS A 276 4.48 -19.45 -2.54
N LEU A 277 5.61 -18.90 -2.98
CA LEU A 277 5.65 -17.56 -3.55
C LEU A 277 4.95 -17.53 -4.91
N GLN A 278 3.87 -16.76 -5.00
CA GLN A 278 3.06 -16.60 -6.21
C GLN A 278 3.22 -15.21 -6.82
N LYS A 279 3.64 -14.22 -6.02
CA LYS A 279 3.83 -12.83 -6.48
C LYS A 279 5.09 -12.24 -5.86
N LEU A 280 6.06 -11.87 -6.69
CA LEU A 280 7.25 -11.12 -6.29
C LEU A 280 7.45 -9.94 -7.23
N TRP A 281 6.94 -8.79 -6.83
CA TRP A 281 6.91 -7.60 -7.68
C TRP A 281 7.78 -6.49 -7.13
N ILE A 282 8.56 -5.87 -8.01
CA ILE A 282 9.17 -4.56 -7.78
C ILE A 282 8.35 -3.52 -8.54
N LEU A 283 7.82 -2.53 -7.82
CA LEU A 283 7.02 -1.46 -8.41
C LEU A 283 7.86 -0.20 -8.57
N ASP A 284 7.92 0.26 -9.81
CA ASP A 284 8.72 1.40 -10.23
C ASP A 284 7.87 2.42 -11.00
N VAL A 285 8.46 3.55 -11.37
CA VAL A 285 7.86 4.63 -12.14
C VAL A 285 8.85 5.04 -13.21
N LEU A 286 8.41 5.10 -14.46
CA LEU A 286 9.19 5.70 -15.53
C LEU A 286 8.70 7.12 -15.81
N PRO A 287 9.63 8.06 -16.04
CA PRO A 287 9.28 9.43 -16.33
C PRO A 287 8.62 9.53 -17.71
N LEU A 288 8.06 10.71 -17.96
CA LEU A 288 7.63 11.11 -19.28
C LEU A 288 8.88 11.30 -20.15
N ALA A 289 8.99 10.57 -21.28
CA ALA A 289 10.12 10.71 -22.20
C ALA A 289 9.92 11.87 -23.18
N ASP A 290 8.72 11.93 -23.76
CA ASP A 290 8.26 12.94 -24.70
C ASP A 290 6.90 13.50 -24.23
N PRO A 291 6.75 14.83 -24.10
CA PRO A 291 5.53 15.45 -23.58
C PRO A 291 4.29 15.26 -24.48
N TYR A 292 4.48 14.99 -25.77
CA TYR A 292 3.42 14.83 -26.76
C TYR A 292 3.20 13.36 -27.12
N ALA A 293 4.28 12.59 -27.25
CA ALA A 293 4.26 11.23 -27.78
C ALA A 293 4.38 10.13 -26.71
N SER A 294 4.46 10.46 -25.42
CA SER A 294 4.58 9.45 -24.35
C SER A 294 3.75 9.79 -23.12
N TYR A 295 3.59 8.81 -22.24
CA TYR A 295 2.94 8.94 -20.93
C TYR A 295 3.92 8.51 -19.84
N GLN A 296 3.78 9.05 -18.63
CA GLN A 296 4.43 8.46 -17.46
C GLN A 296 3.93 7.03 -17.28
N SER A 297 4.75 6.17 -16.68
CA SER A 297 4.35 4.77 -16.49
C SER A 297 4.56 4.28 -15.08
N LEU A 298 3.58 3.56 -14.55
CA LEU A 298 3.78 2.71 -13.39
C LEU A 298 4.27 1.35 -13.90
N VAL A 299 5.45 0.91 -13.47
CA VAL A 299 6.07 -0.31 -13.97
C VAL A 299 5.93 -1.41 -12.94
N ARG A 300 5.33 -2.53 -13.36
CA ARG A 300 5.32 -3.79 -12.63
C ARG A 300 6.50 -4.63 -13.10
N ARG A 301 7.46 -4.90 -12.23
CA ARG A 301 8.57 -5.81 -12.54
C ARG A 301 8.32 -7.13 -11.83
N ASP A 302 7.83 -8.12 -12.58
CA ASP A 302 7.55 -9.46 -12.07
C ASP A 302 8.83 -10.29 -12.08
N VAL A 303 9.43 -10.43 -10.91
CA VAL A 303 10.67 -11.17 -10.74
C VAL A 303 10.45 -12.62 -11.11
N ILE A 304 9.32 -13.25 -10.74
CA ILE A 304 9.03 -14.66 -11.02
C ILE A 304 8.95 -14.89 -12.53
N ALA A 305 8.14 -14.09 -13.22
CA ALA A 305 7.95 -14.19 -14.66
C ALA A 305 9.16 -13.69 -15.46
N ASN A 306 10.13 -13.02 -14.82
CA ASN A 306 11.26 -12.34 -15.44
C ASN A 306 10.84 -11.31 -16.50
N LYS A 307 9.77 -10.56 -16.20
CA LYS A 307 9.18 -9.58 -17.13
C LYS A 307 8.93 -8.26 -16.43
N SER A 308 8.90 -7.19 -17.22
CA SER A 308 8.35 -5.91 -16.80
C SER A 308 7.13 -5.55 -17.63
N GLN A 309 6.20 -4.82 -17.05
CA GLN A 309 5.02 -4.28 -17.72
C GLN A 309 4.87 -2.82 -17.32
N ALA A 310 5.01 -1.91 -18.29
CA ALA A 310 4.86 -0.47 -18.10
C ALA A 310 3.42 -0.05 -18.41
N LEU A 311 2.72 0.44 -17.39
CA LEU A 311 1.33 0.88 -17.47
C LEU A 311 1.26 2.40 -17.65
N PRO A 312 0.81 2.89 -18.82
CA PRO A 312 0.69 4.31 -19.07
C PRO A 312 -0.32 4.94 -18.10
N TYR A 313 0.04 6.06 -17.49
CA TYR A 313 -0.87 6.85 -16.67
C TYR A 313 -0.64 8.36 -16.85
N LYS A 314 -1.68 9.16 -16.63
CA LYS A 314 -1.65 10.62 -16.75
C LYS A 314 -2.71 11.27 -15.89
N ASP A 315 -2.35 12.37 -15.22
CA ASP A 315 -3.33 13.28 -14.64
C ASP A 315 -3.95 14.14 -15.74
N ILE A 316 -5.23 13.90 -16.03
CA ILE A 316 -5.97 14.60 -17.10
C ILE A 316 -6.88 15.71 -16.56
N ALA A 317 -7.21 15.69 -15.27
CA ALA A 317 -8.03 16.75 -14.64
C ALA A 317 -7.17 17.90 -14.09
N GLY A 318 -5.89 17.63 -13.81
CA GLY A 318 -4.98 18.56 -13.18
C GLY A 318 -5.38 18.88 -11.74
N PRO A 319 -4.60 19.73 -11.06
CA PRO A 319 -4.71 19.94 -9.61
C PRO A 319 -5.99 20.65 -9.16
N ARG A 320 -6.75 21.25 -10.08
CA ARG A 320 -7.85 22.17 -9.77
C ARG A 320 -9.24 21.58 -9.91
N LEU A 321 -9.43 20.52 -10.70
CA LEU A 321 -10.79 20.12 -11.13
C LEU A 321 -11.35 18.94 -10.35
N ARG A 322 -10.62 17.81 -10.18
CA ARG A 322 -11.05 16.68 -9.32
C ARG A 322 -9.85 15.81 -8.91
N LYS A 323 -9.85 15.29 -7.67
CA LYS A 323 -8.82 14.35 -7.17
C LYS A 323 -8.79 13.01 -7.92
N GLU A 324 -9.85 12.67 -8.65
CA GLU A 324 -10.09 11.37 -9.29
C GLU A 324 -9.86 11.38 -10.81
N GLY A 325 -9.10 12.37 -11.31
CA GLY A 325 -8.83 12.54 -12.74
C GLY A 325 -7.51 11.94 -13.21
N VAL A 326 -6.97 10.96 -12.49
CA VAL A 326 -5.75 10.25 -12.90
C VAL A 326 -6.16 9.03 -13.71
N LEU A 327 -5.87 9.07 -15.00
CA LEU A 327 -6.07 7.98 -15.94
C LEU A 327 -4.92 6.98 -15.83
N ILE A 328 -5.24 5.70 -15.81
CA ILE A 328 -4.32 4.59 -16.10
C ILE A 328 -4.92 3.69 -17.18
N ARG A 329 -4.07 3.25 -18.10
CA ARG A 329 -4.45 2.35 -19.17
C ARG A 329 -4.06 0.92 -18.81
N MET A 330 -5.06 0.05 -18.69
CA MET A 330 -4.85 -1.36 -18.36
C MET A 330 -4.40 -2.14 -19.61
N PRO A 331 -3.56 -3.18 -19.45
CA PRO A 331 -3.19 -4.05 -20.56
C PRO A 331 -4.42 -4.81 -21.07
N MET A 332 -4.40 -5.22 -22.35
CA MET A 332 -5.52 -5.92 -22.97
C MET A 332 -5.89 -7.21 -22.23
N GLU A 333 -4.90 -7.91 -21.69
CA GLU A 333 -5.07 -9.12 -20.87
C GLU A 333 -5.80 -8.86 -19.55
N GLU A 334 -5.75 -7.63 -19.03
CA GLU A 334 -6.48 -7.18 -17.83
C GLU A 334 -7.71 -6.34 -18.21
N GLY A 335 -8.29 -6.60 -19.39
CA GLY A 335 -9.52 -5.99 -19.87
C GLY A 335 -9.33 -4.75 -20.75
N GLY A 336 -8.10 -4.24 -20.90
CA GLY A 336 -7.78 -3.17 -21.84
C GLY A 336 -8.46 -1.83 -21.56
N GLN A 337 -9.12 -1.66 -20.42
CA GLN A 337 -9.91 -0.47 -20.14
C GLN A 337 -9.03 0.70 -19.70
N ASP A 338 -9.53 1.90 -19.99
CA ASP A 338 -9.05 3.14 -19.43
C ASP A 338 -9.79 3.42 -18.13
N LEU A 339 -9.04 3.43 -17.02
CA LEU A 339 -9.59 3.58 -15.69
C LEU A 339 -9.11 4.90 -15.08
N LEU A 340 -10.05 5.64 -14.47
CA LEU A 340 -9.79 6.88 -13.78
C LEU A 340 -10.03 6.73 -12.28
N SER A 341 -9.08 7.23 -11.50
CA SER A 341 -9.13 7.21 -10.05
C SER A 341 -8.29 8.34 -9.45
N THR A 342 -8.13 8.30 -8.12
CA THR A 342 -7.10 9.09 -7.43
C THR A 342 -5.71 8.55 -7.74
N VAL A 343 -4.67 9.34 -7.45
CA VAL A 343 -3.27 8.87 -7.54
C VAL A 343 -3.07 7.57 -6.75
N ASP A 344 -3.64 7.48 -5.55
CA ASP A 344 -3.52 6.27 -4.71
C ASP A 344 -4.34 5.09 -5.26
N GLY A 345 -5.51 5.36 -5.87
CA GLY A 345 -6.28 4.33 -6.56
C GLY A 345 -5.55 3.77 -7.78
N VAL A 346 -4.94 4.63 -8.59
CA VAL A 346 -4.11 4.22 -9.74
C VAL A 346 -2.86 3.46 -9.30
N LYS A 347 -2.19 3.91 -8.23
CA LYS A 347 -1.11 3.14 -7.59
C LYS A 347 -1.63 1.75 -7.18
N GLY A 348 -2.76 1.68 -6.48
CA GLY A 348 -3.42 0.44 -6.06
C GLY A 348 -3.72 -0.51 -7.21
N LEU A 349 -4.24 0.01 -8.32
CA LEU A 349 -4.46 -0.75 -9.57
C LEU A 349 -3.16 -1.32 -10.12
N ALA A 350 -2.09 -0.52 -10.17
CA ALA A 350 -0.77 -1.00 -10.58
C ALA A 350 -0.20 -2.08 -9.64
N GLU A 351 -0.58 -2.11 -8.35
CA GLU A 351 -0.21 -3.21 -7.44
C GLU A 351 -1.18 -4.41 -7.49
N GLY A 352 -2.18 -4.37 -8.38
CA GLY A 352 -3.24 -5.38 -8.48
C GLY A 352 -4.15 -5.42 -7.25
N HIS A 353 -4.30 -4.29 -6.55
CA HIS A 353 -5.06 -4.16 -5.30
C HIS A 353 -4.73 -5.22 -4.25
N SER A 354 -3.45 -5.62 -4.16
CA SER A 354 -3.02 -6.72 -3.28
C SER A 354 -3.30 -6.47 -1.79
N TRP A 355 -3.56 -5.22 -1.41
CA TRP A 355 -3.96 -4.80 -0.07
C TRP A 355 -5.14 -3.84 -0.12
N ILE A 356 -6.13 -4.04 0.75
CA ILE A 356 -7.39 -3.28 0.78
C ILE A 356 -7.59 -2.63 2.15
N GLU A 357 -8.24 -1.47 2.12
CA GLU A 357 -8.66 -0.72 3.30
C GLU A 357 -10.13 -1.04 3.65
N ALA A 358 -10.37 -1.36 4.91
CA ALA A 358 -11.71 -1.45 5.48
C ALA A 358 -12.24 -0.05 5.85
N SER A 359 -13.55 0.09 6.01
CA SER A 359 -14.24 1.35 6.34
C SER A 359 -13.75 1.97 7.66
N ASN A 360 -13.30 1.13 8.59
CA ASN A 360 -12.69 1.55 9.84
C ASN A 360 -11.21 1.97 9.70
N GLY A 361 -10.66 2.00 8.49
CA GLY A 361 -9.28 2.39 8.17
C GLY A 361 -8.24 1.26 8.28
N THR A 362 -8.63 0.06 8.72
CA THR A 362 -7.70 -1.08 8.83
C THR A 362 -7.29 -1.60 7.46
N ARG A 363 -6.07 -2.13 7.39
CA ARG A 363 -5.46 -2.61 6.14
C ARG A 363 -5.18 -4.10 6.24
N ILE A 364 -5.63 -4.83 5.21
CA ILE A 364 -5.45 -6.28 5.11
C ILE A 364 -5.09 -6.69 3.68
N PRO A 365 -4.43 -7.84 3.49
CA PRO A 365 -4.24 -8.43 2.16
C PRO A 365 -5.60 -8.78 1.51
N ALA A 366 -5.71 -8.55 0.20
CA ALA A 366 -6.95 -8.79 -0.54
C ALA A 366 -7.38 -10.27 -0.55
N SER A 367 -6.41 -11.18 -0.53
CA SER A 367 -6.62 -12.63 -0.43
C SER A 367 -7.27 -13.07 0.88
N ASP A 368 -7.24 -12.24 1.94
CA ASP A 368 -7.83 -12.54 3.24
C ASP A 368 -9.24 -11.91 3.43
N ILE A 369 -9.79 -11.22 2.42
CA ILE A 369 -11.13 -10.59 2.50
C ILE A 369 -12.21 -11.60 2.90
N SER A 370 -12.20 -12.80 2.32
CA SER A 370 -13.22 -13.83 2.61
C SER A 370 -13.21 -14.28 4.07
N LYS A 371 -12.05 -14.22 4.74
CA LYS A 371 -11.89 -14.54 6.16
C LYS A 371 -12.34 -13.39 7.08
N LYS A 372 -12.59 -12.21 6.50
CA LYS A 372 -12.99 -10.98 7.20
C LYS A 372 -14.22 -10.36 6.54
N ALA A 373 -15.15 -11.21 6.11
CA ALA A 373 -16.36 -10.81 5.38
C ALA A 373 -17.26 -9.84 6.17
N HIS A 374 -17.08 -9.74 7.49
CA HIS A 374 -17.75 -8.78 8.36
C HIS A 374 -17.21 -7.35 8.26
N LEU A 375 -16.01 -7.14 7.71
CA LEU A 375 -15.50 -5.79 7.47
C LEU A 375 -16.14 -5.21 6.21
N ALA A 376 -16.73 -4.02 6.31
CA ALA A 376 -17.05 -3.23 5.13
C ALA A 376 -15.75 -2.71 4.51
N PHE A 377 -15.56 -2.89 3.20
CA PHE A 377 -14.34 -2.49 2.50
C PHE A 377 -14.55 -1.22 1.69
N VAL A 378 -13.57 -0.31 1.78
CA VAL A 378 -13.52 0.88 0.95
C VAL A 378 -13.13 0.46 -0.46
N ARG A 379 -14.07 0.53 -1.39
CA ARG A 379 -13.77 0.33 -2.80
C ARG A 379 -13.14 1.61 -3.35
N PRO A 380 -11.98 1.52 -4.02
CA PRO A 380 -11.45 2.67 -4.72
C PRO A 380 -12.46 3.15 -5.75
N VAL A 381 -12.59 4.47 -5.89
CA VAL A 381 -13.44 5.05 -6.93
C VAL A 381 -12.74 4.78 -8.27
N LEU A 382 -13.30 3.86 -9.03
CA LEU A 382 -12.84 3.51 -10.37
C LEU A 382 -13.93 3.94 -11.35
N ARG A 383 -13.52 4.64 -12.40
CA ARG A 383 -14.42 5.06 -13.47
C ARG A 383 -13.83 4.71 -14.81
N THR A 384 -14.68 4.30 -15.72
CA THR A 384 -14.35 4.15 -17.13
C THR A 384 -14.22 5.52 -17.80
N ALA A 385 -13.60 5.55 -18.98
CA ALA A 385 -13.53 6.75 -19.82
C ALA A 385 -14.95 7.27 -20.19
N GLU A 386 -15.89 6.36 -20.41
CA GLU A 386 -17.29 6.67 -20.73
C GLU A 386 -18.00 7.35 -19.54
N GLU A 387 -17.91 6.75 -18.34
CA GLU A 387 -18.50 7.32 -17.12
C GLU A 387 -17.90 8.69 -16.81
N TRP A 388 -16.59 8.84 -16.94
CA TRP A 388 -15.91 10.12 -16.74
C TRP A 388 -16.39 11.19 -17.72
N SER A 389 -16.51 10.84 -19.00
CA SER A 389 -16.98 11.75 -20.06
C SER A 389 -18.45 12.14 -19.88
N ALA A 390 -19.28 11.27 -19.30
CA ALA A 390 -20.66 11.60 -18.97
C ALA A 390 -20.78 12.60 -17.81
N MET A 391 -19.79 12.64 -16.92
CA MET A 391 -19.80 13.50 -15.73
C MET A 391 -18.97 14.79 -15.87
N THR A 392 -18.12 14.89 -16.89
CA THR A 392 -17.20 16.01 -17.06
C THR A 392 -16.99 16.32 -18.55
N ASN A 393 -16.68 17.58 -18.85
CA ASN A 393 -16.22 17.97 -20.18
C ASN A 393 -14.69 17.82 -20.35
N VAL A 394 -14.02 17.13 -19.42
CA VAL A 394 -12.56 16.98 -19.42
C VAL A 394 -12.18 15.76 -20.25
N THR A 395 -11.37 15.98 -21.28
CA THR A 395 -10.82 14.95 -22.16
C THR A 395 -9.30 15.05 -22.25
N CYS A 396 -8.65 14.11 -22.93
CA CYS A 396 -7.21 14.14 -23.19
C CYS A 396 -6.88 13.98 -24.68
N LEU A 397 -5.65 14.36 -25.06
CA LEU A 397 -5.15 14.26 -26.44
C LEU A 397 -5.17 12.82 -26.96
N LEU A 398 -4.94 11.84 -26.08
CA LEU A 398 -4.97 10.42 -26.44
C LEU A 398 -6.36 10.01 -26.91
N TRP A 399 -7.40 10.20 -26.10
CA TRP A 399 -8.78 9.88 -26.49
C TRP A 399 -9.22 10.62 -27.76
N SER A 400 -8.80 11.87 -27.91
CA SER A 400 -9.11 12.67 -29.09
C SER A 400 -8.44 12.10 -30.35
N GLY A 401 -7.17 11.69 -30.24
CA GLY A 401 -6.45 11.02 -31.31
C GLY A 401 -7.05 9.66 -31.67
N GLU A 402 -7.40 8.85 -30.68
CA GLU A 402 -8.00 7.52 -30.88
C GLU A 402 -9.38 7.62 -31.55
N LYS A 403 -10.18 8.61 -31.16
CA LYS A 403 -11.46 8.90 -31.82
C LYS A 403 -11.29 9.33 -33.28
N ARG A 404 -10.25 10.11 -33.60
CA ARG A 404 -9.99 10.59 -34.97
C ARG A 404 -9.45 9.49 -35.88
N THR A 405 -8.59 8.64 -35.35
CA THR A 405 -7.92 7.57 -36.10
C THR A 405 -8.73 6.27 -36.14
N GLY A 406 -9.67 6.10 -35.20
CA GLY A 406 -10.41 4.85 -35.01
C GLY A 406 -9.55 3.71 -34.46
N MET A 407 -8.38 3.99 -33.89
CA MET A 407 -7.48 2.98 -33.35
C MET A 407 -6.99 3.30 -31.95
N ARG A 408 -6.55 2.27 -31.23
CA ARG A 408 -5.89 2.41 -29.93
C ARG A 408 -4.43 2.82 -30.16
N LEU A 409 -4.10 4.05 -29.78
CA LEU A 409 -2.82 4.66 -30.11
C LEU A 409 -1.75 4.41 -29.05
N LEU A 410 -2.12 4.00 -27.83
CA LEU A 410 -1.17 3.75 -26.75
C LEU A 410 -1.55 2.47 -26.01
N ASP A 411 -0.58 1.63 -25.69
CA ASP A 411 -0.77 0.38 -24.96
C ASP A 411 0.23 0.26 -23.82
N ALA A 412 -0.07 -0.62 -22.87
CA ALA A 412 0.96 -1.11 -21.95
C ALA A 412 2.04 -1.85 -22.75
N VAL A 413 3.30 -1.71 -22.32
CA VAL A 413 4.45 -2.32 -23.00
C VAL A 413 5.09 -3.35 -22.08
N GLU A 414 5.40 -4.53 -22.62
CA GLU A 414 6.20 -5.55 -21.94
C GLU A 414 7.68 -5.43 -22.28
N GLY A 415 8.54 -5.77 -21.32
CA GLY A 415 9.99 -5.83 -21.51
C GLY A 415 10.66 -6.83 -20.57
N GLY A 416 11.99 -6.85 -20.59
CA GLY A 416 12.79 -7.59 -19.62
C GLY A 416 12.63 -7.05 -18.20
N LEU A 417 12.96 -7.87 -17.19
CA LEU A 417 12.77 -7.54 -15.76
C LEU A 417 13.35 -6.17 -15.35
N THR A 418 14.56 -5.86 -15.82
CA THR A 418 15.27 -4.60 -15.54
C THR A 418 15.23 -3.62 -16.71
N GLU A 419 14.51 -3.94 -17.78
CA GLU A 419 14.39 -3.09 -18.95
C GLU A 419 13.43 -1.93 -18.67
N ASP A 420 13.74 -0.75 -19.22
CA ASP A 420 12.90 0.43 -19.15
C ASP A 420 12.19 0.61 -20.49
N CYS A 421 11.01 0.00 -20.62
CA CYS A 421 10.18 0.15 -21.80
C CYS A 421 9.19 1.30 -21.61
N ILE A 422 9.43 2.44 -22.27
CA ILE A 422 8.55 3.60 -22.19
C ILE A 422 7.45 3.47 -23.25
N PRO A 423 6.17 3.41 -22.86
CA PRO A 423 5.06 3.40 -23.80
C PRO A 423 5.03 4.69 -24.63
N THR A 424 5.08 4.54 -25.95
CA THR A 424 4.96 5.63 -26.92
C THR A 424 3.66 5.51 -27.70
N ILE A 425 3.12 6.67 -28.07
CA ILE A 425 1.93 6.76 -28.90
C ILE A 425 2.31 6.30 -30.32
N ARG A 426 1.61 5.27 -30.81
CA ARG A 426 1.69 4.78 -32.17
C ARG A 426 1.07 5.83 -33.10
N VAL A 427 1.85 6.32 -34.05
CA VAL A 427 1.39 7.24 -35.10
C VAL A 427 1.03 6.40 -36.33
N PRO A 428 -0.23 6.40 -36.79
CA PRO A 428 -0.61 5.67 -38.00
C PRO A 428 0.06 6.26 -39.26
N ASP A 429 0.20 5.44 -40.30
CA ASP A 429 0.72 5.89 -41.59
C ASP A 429 -0.11 7.06 -42.15
N GLY A 430 0.58 8.11 -42.60
CA GLY A 430 -0.06 9.32 -43.09
C GLY A 430 -0.55 10.27 -41.99
N TRP A 431 -0.25 10.01 -40.71
CA TRP A 431 -0.52 10.93 -39.61
C TRP A 431 0.76 11.53 -39.03
N ARG A 432 0.63 12.68 -38.37
CA ARG A 432 1.71 13.35 -37.62
C ARG A 432 1.16 14.09 -36.42
N PHE A 433 2.01 14.37 -35.44
CA PHE A 433 1.72 15.38 -34.43
C PHE A 433 1.98 16.77 -35.01
N ASN A 434 1.05 17.69 -34.83
CA ASN A 434 1.29 19.10 -35.11
C ASN A 434 2.03 19.79 -33.95
N GLU A 435 2.30 21.09 -34.09
CA GLU A 435 3.08 21.88 -33.13
C GLU A 435 2.49 21.91 -31.70
N VAL A 436 1.20 21.59 -31.55
CA VAL A 436 0.52 21.54 -30.25
C VAL A 436 0.29 20.11 -29.75
N GLY A 437 0.88 19.11 -30.41
CA GLY A 437 0.79 17.69 -30.02
C GLY A 437 -0.53 17.02 -30.38
N ILE A 438 -1.32 17.63 -31.26
CA ILE A 438 -2.55 17.02 -31.78
C ILE A 438 -2.20 16.18 -33.01
N LEU A 439 -2.72 14.95 -33.04
CA LEU A 439 -2.53 14.04 -34.16
C LEU A 439 -3.43 14.44 -35.34
N GLU A 440 -2.85 14.69 -36.52
CA GLU A 440 -3.54 15.07 -37.76
C GLU A 440 -3.02 14.29 -38.97
N MET A 441 -3.79 14.26 -40.06
CA MET A 441 -3.31 13.70 -41.32
C MET A 441 -2.27 14.62 -41.95
N SER A 442 -1.18 14.04 -42.43
CA SER A 442 -0.20 14.71 -43.26
C SER A 442 -0.82 14.99 -44.63
N GLU A 443 -0.77 16.25 -45.07
CA GLU A 443 -1.19 16.67 -46.41
C GLU A 443 -0.33 16.08 -47.53
#